data_AF-A0A8I0HAG2-F1
#
_entry.id   AF-A0A8I0HAG2-F1
#
_cell.length_a   1.000
_cell.length_b   1.000
_cell.length_c   1.000
_cell.angle_alpha   90.00
_cell.angle_beta   90.00
_cell.angle_gamma   90.00
#
_symmetry.space_group_name_H-M   'P 1'
#
loop_
_entity.id
_entity.type
_entity.pdbx_description
1 polymer ?
#
loop_
_entity_poly.entity_id
_entity_poly.type
_entity_poly.pdbx_seq_one_letter_code
_entity_poly.pdbx_strand_id
1 'polypeptide(L)'
;GNAAEVAYLSDLEVLPVGSLGELVAHLRGVQRIEPCPVRTWSAAELTYGSDFSEIKGQQGAKRAAEIAVAGGHNMLMIGTPGSGKT
;
A
#
# COMPACT_ATOMS: atom_id res chain seq x y z
N GLY A 1 -8.09 10.26 3.87
CA GLY A 1 -8.49 10.60 2.48
C GLY A 1 -7.72 9.71 1.52
N ASN A 2 -8.26 9.49 0.33
CA ASN A 2 -7.77 8.58 -0.71
C ASN A 2 -6.76 9.22 -1.68
N ALA A 3 -6.47 10.52 -1.57
CA ALA A 3 -5.54 11.22 -2.46
C ALA A 3 -4.15 10.55 -2.57
N ALA A 4 -3.65 9.93 -1.50
CA ALA A 4 -2.35 9.24 -1.51
C ALA A 4 -2.34 7.97 -2.38
N GLU A 5 -3.47 7.26 -2.49
CA GLU A 5 -3.60 6.07 -3.34
C GLU A 5 -3.76 6.47 -4.81
N VAL A 6 -4.59 7.48 -5.07
CA VAL A 6 -4.87 7.96 -6.43
C VAL A 6 -3.67 8.68 -7.04
N ALA A 7 -2.74 9.20 -6.20
CA ALA A 7 -1.50 9.83 -6.67
C ALA A 7 -0.62 8.89 -7.52
N TYR A 8 -0.82 7.57 -7.49
CA TYR A 8 -0.08 6.63 -8.35
C TYR A 8 -0.65 6.48 -9.77
N LEU A 9 -1.78 7.12 -10.08
CA LEU A 9 -2.36 7.11 -11.42
C LEU A 9 -1.72 8.21 -12.27
N SER A 10 -0.86 7.82 -13.22
CA SER A 10 -0.12 8.76 -14.09
C SER A 10 -1.00 9.51 -15.09
N ASP A 11 -2.15 8.93 -15.44
CA ASP A 11 -2.97 9.40 -16.57
C ASP A 11 -4.11 10.33 -16.13
N LEU A 12 -4.14 10.71 -14.85
CA LEU A 12 -5.21 11.51 -14.25
C LEU A 12 -4.63 12.66 -13.42
N GLU A 13 -5.25 13.83 -13.54
CA GLU A 13 -5.01 14.96 -12.65
C GLU A 13 -5.92 14.83 -11.41
N VAL A 14 -5.32 14.65 -10.24
CA VAL A 14 -6.06 14.39 -9.00
C VAL A 14 -6.17 15.68 -8.20
N LEU A 15 -7.39 16.22 -8.08
CA LEU A 15 -7.67 17.38 -7.23
C LEU A 15 -8.18 16.92 -5.84
N PRO A 16 -7.41 17.08 -4.75
CA PRO A 16 -7.87 16.73 -3.42
C PRO A 16 -8.91 17.75 -2.93
N VAL A 17 -10.12 17.27 -2.61
CA VAL A 17 -11.23 18.11 -2.13
C VAL A 17 -11.55 17.73 -0.68
N GLY A 18 -11.51 18.69 0.23
CA GLY A 18 -11.87 18.51 1.65
C GLY A 18 -13.35 18.75 1.95
N SER A 19 -14.05 19.53 1.11
CA SER A 19 -15.49 19.77 1.26
C SER A 19 -16.18 20.16 -0.06
N LEU A 20 -17.50 20.03 -0.12
CA LEU A 20 -18.28 20.48 -1.28
C LEU A 20 -18.13 21.98 -1.54
N GLY A 21 -18.04 22.80 -0.49
CA GLY A 21 -17.87 24.25 -0.62
C GLY A 21 -16.56 24.63 -1.32
N GLU A 22 -15.49 23.91 -0.99
CA GLU A 22 -14.17 24.07 -1.62
C GLU A 22 -14.23 23.72 -3.12
N LEU A 23 -14.88 22.62 -3.49
CA LEU A 23 -15.10 22.26 -4.90
C LEU A 23 -15.88 23.33 -5.66
N VAL A 24 -16.94 23.87 -5.05
CA VAL A 24 -17.73 24.94 -5.68
C VAL A 24 -16.91 26.21 -5.85
N ALA A 25 -16.11 26.60 -4.86
CA ALA A 25 -15.22 27.76 -4.96
C ALA A 25 -14.17 27.58 -6.08
N HIS A 26 -13.66 26.36 -6.26
CA HIS A 26 -12.77 26.00 -7.36
C HIS A 26 -13.41 26.15 -8.74
N LEU A 27 -14.59 25.55 -8.93
CA LEU A 27 -15.32 25.64 -10.20
C LEU A 27 -15.75 27.07 -10.53
N ARG A 28 -15.93 27.93 -9.52
CA ARG A 28 -16.25 29.36 -9.69
C ARG A 28 -15.02 30.25 -9.87
N GLY A 29 -13.80 29.70 -9.82
CA GLY A 29 -12.55 30.46 -9.93
C GLY A 29 -12.21 31.33 -8.71
N VAL A 30 -12.88 31.12 -7.57
CA VAL A 30 -12.67 31.89 -6.33
C VAL A 30 -11.47 31.35 -5.54
N GLN A 31 -11.27 30.04 -5.53
CA GLN A 31 -10.17 29.39 -4.83
C GLN A 31 -9.63 28.22 -5.66
N ARG A 32 -8.36 28.28 -6.06
CA ARG A 32 -7.72 27.18 -6.80
C ARG A 32 -7.38 26.03 -5.84
N ILE A 33 -7.69 24.80 -6.26
CA ILE A 33 -7.25 23.56 -5.63
C ILE A 33 -6.06 23.11 -6.47
N GLU A 34 -4.92 22.89 -5.83
CA GLU A 34 -3.74 22.41 -6.53
C GLU A 34 -3.80 20.89 -6.70
N PRO A 35 -3.44 20.36 -7.88
CA PRO A 35 -3.36 18.92 -8.10
C PRO A 35 -2.36 18.26 -7.17
N CYS A 36 -2.67 17.04 -6.76
CA CYS A 36 -1.73 16.20 -6.06
C CYS A 36 -0.59 15.80 -7.01
N PRO A 37 0.69 15.92 -6.60
CA PRO A 37 1.79 15.46 -7.43
C PRO A 37 1.69 13.97 -7.68
N VAL A 38 1.82 13.56 -8.95
CA VAL A 38 1.89 12.16 -9.33
C VAL A 38 3.08 11.52 -8.64
N ARG A 39 2.83 10.39 -7.98
CA ARG A 39 3.84 9.56 -7.35
C ARG A 39 4.18 8.42 -8.29
N THR A 40 5.46 8.29 -8.60
CA THR A 40 5.97 7.05 -9.16
C THR A 40 6.16 6.07 -8.00
N TRP A 41 5.59 4.88 -8.15
CA TRP A 41 6.02 3.79 -7.30
C TRP A 41 7.46 3.46 -7.68
N SER A 42 8.35 3.64 -6.71
CA SER A 42 9.67 3.07 -6.74
C SER A 42 9.66 2.00 -5.66
N ALA A 43 9.97 0.76 -6.02
CA ALA A 43 10.65 -0.09 -5.07
C ALA A 43 12.00 0.58 -4.80
N ALA A 44 12.01 1.54 -3.86
CA ALA A 44 13.23 1.72 -3.09
C ALA A 44 13.62 0.31 -2.65
N GLU A 45 14.88 -0.07 -2.85
CA GLU A 45 15.40 -1.34 -2.34
C GLU A 45 15.25 -1.31 -0.82
N LEU A 46 14.07 -1.73 -0.35
CA LEU A 46 13.81 -2.01 1.04
C LEU A 46 14.67 -3.22 1.32
N THR A 47 15.86 -2.96 1.86
CA THR A 47 16.79 -4.02 2.23
C THR A 47 16.24 -4.63 3.51
N TYR A 48 15.45 -5.69 3.36
CA TYR A 48 15.03 -6.50 4.49
C TYR A 48 16.23 -7.34 4.94
N GLY A 49 16.43 -7.48 6.25
CA GLY A 49 17.49 -8.35 6.79
C GLY A 49 17.26 -9.84 6.52
N SER A 50 16.09 -10.21 6.02
CA SER A 50 15.71 -11.55 5.59
C SER A 50 14.60 -11.46 4.55
N ASP A 51 14.61 -12.35 3.58
CA ASP A 51 13.58 -12.42 2.52
C ASP A 51 12.74 -13.70 2.67
N PHE A 52 11.43 -13.57 2.47
CA PHE A 52 10.50 -14.69 2.46
C PHE A 52 10.82 -15.73 1.38
N SER A 53 11.51 -15.32 0.31
CA SER A 53 12.05 -16.20 -0.72
C SER A 53 13.09 -17.18 -0.18
N GLU A 54 13.85 -16.79 0.86
CA GLU A 54 14.94 -17.58 1.46
C GLU A 54 14.45 -18.77 2.29
N ILE A 55 13.17 -18.77 2.69
CA ILE A 55 12.56 -19.90 3.41
C ILE A 55 12.57 -21.12 2.50
N LYS A 56 13.33 -22.15 2.86
CA LYS A 56 13.39 -23.41 2.10
C LYS A 56 12.23 -24.33 2.53
N GLY A 57 11.43 -24.78 1.57
CA GLY A 57 10.27 -25.65 1.83
C GLY A 57 9.05 -24.89 2.37
N GLN A 58 8.23 -25.56 3.19
CA GLN A 58 7.06 -24.99 3.87
C GLN A 58 6.02 -24.31 2.96
N GLN A 59 5.77 -24.88 1.77
CA GLN A 59 4.88 -24.27 0.77
C GLN A 59 3.48 -23.93 1.31
N GLY A 60 2.92 -24.79 2.18
CA GLY A 60 1.63 -24.53 2.83
C GLY A 60 1.66 -23.30 3.75
N ALA A 61 2.72 -23.14 4.55
CA ALA A 61 2.88 -21.98 5.43
C ALA A 61 3.13 -20.70 4.63
N LYS A 62 3.93 -20.77 3.56
CA LYS A 62 4.15 -19.65 2.63
C LYS A 62 2.84 -19.15 2.04
N ARG A 63 2.04 -20.07 1.51
CA ARG A 63 0.75 -19.74 0.93
C ARG A 63 -0.23 -19.17 1.96
N ALA A 64 -0.26 -19.73 3.17
CA ALA A 64 -1.08 -19.19 4.26
C ALA A 64 -0.67 -17.76 4.62
N ALA A 65 0.62 -17.43 4.59
CA ALA A 65 1.12 -16.09 4.84
C ALA A 65 0.72 -15.08 3.77
N GLU A 66 0.87 -15.43 2.50
CA GLU A 66 0.40 -14.58 1.40
C GLU A 66 -1.09 -14.25 1.53
N ILE A 67 -1.92 -15.26 1.83
CA ILE A 67 -3.37 -15.10 1.98
C ILE A 67 -3.70 -14.21 3.21
N ALA A 68 -3.05 -14.45 4.34
CA ALA A 68 -3.28 -13.68 5.56
C ALA A 68 -2.89 -12.20 5.38
N VAL A 69 -1.72 -11.93 4.78
CA VAL A 69 -1.24 -10.57 4.52
C VAL A 69 -2.13 -9.83 3.53
N ALA A 70 -2.53 -10.48 2.42
CA ALA A 70 -3.44 -9.87 1.45
C ALA A 70 -4.82 -9.54 2.05
N GLY A 71 -5.28 -10.33 3.02
CA GLY A 71 -6.55 -10.12 3.73
C GLY A 71 -6.47 -9.27 5.00
N GLY A 72 -5.28 -8.88 5.46
CA GLY A 72 -5.10 -8.17 6.73
C GLY A 72 -5.43 -9.03 7.97
N HIS A 73 -5.25 -10.35 7.90
CA HIS A 73 -5.52 -11.29 8.99
C HIS A 73 -4.30 -11.54 9.89
N ASN A 74 -4.57 -11.90 11.15
CA ASN A 74 -3.53 -12.37 12.07
C ASN A 74 -3.09 -13.81 11.75
N MET A 75 -1.83 -14.14 12.06
CA MET A 75 -1.27 -15.48 11.89
C MET A 75 -0.74 -16.05 13.20
N LEU A 76 -0.97 -17.34 13.44
CA LEU A 76 -0.32 -18.15 14.47
C LEU A 76 0.46 -19.29 13.81
N MET A 77 1.77 -19.40 14.09
CA MET A 77 2.62 -20.49 13.60
C MET A 77 2.96 -21.45 14.74
N ILE A 78 2.72 -22.75 14.55
CA ILE A 78 2.99 -23.80 15.55
C ILE A 78 3.96 -24.84 14.95
N GLY A 79 4.99 -25.23 15.72
CA GLY A 79 5.98 -26.19 15.26
C GLY A 79 7.18 -26.32 16.22
N THR A 80 7.99 -27.35 16.02
CA THR A 80 9.20 -27.61 16.83
C THR A 80 10.24 -26.48 16.71
N PRO A 81 11.11 -26.26 17.71
CA PRO A 81 12.19 -25.27 17.60
C PRO A 81 13.03 -25.47 16.33
N GLY A 82 13.43 -24.36 15.68
CA GLY A 82 14.20 -24.40 14.42
C GLY A 82 13.40 -24.65 13.14
N SER A 83 12.06 -24.80 13.21
CA SER A 83 11.21 -25.07 12.03
C SER A 83 10.93 -23.85 11.12
N GLY A 84 11.62 -22.72 11.33
CA GLY A 84 11.42 -21.48 10.55
C GLY A 84 10.11 -20.74 10.84
N LYS A 85 9.74 -20.60 12.13
CA LYS A 85 8.59 -19.79 12.59
C LYS A 85 8.93 -18.32 12.87
N THR A 86 10.21 -18.01 12.86
CA THR A 86 10.81 -16.71 13.18
C THR A 86 11.77 -16.40 12.05
#